data_AF-A0A7J9HC22-F1
#
_entry.id   AF-A0A7J9HC22-F1
#
_cell.length_a   1.000
_cell.length_b   1.000
_cell.length_c   1.000
_cell.angle_alpha   90.00
_cell.angle_beta   90.00
_cell.angle_gamma   90.00
#
_symmetry.space_group_name_H-M   'P 1'
#
loop_
_entity.id
_entity.type
_entity.pdbx_description
1 polymer ?
#
loop_
_entity_poly.entity_id
_entity_poly.type
_entity_poly.pdbx_seq_one_letter_code
_entity_poly.pdbx_strand_id
1 'polypeptide(L)'
;MEEFEKPQVSMEEDTEMEESDAVENPKASQKSSSDSESSDSEEEADQNEQLLALEYELSTNPSNYDAHVQYIKLLRRSAEIEKLREARENMNTLFPLSPEMWMEWAKDEASLSNDSNFESVEKLYERGISEYLSIPLWCEYLNYVQEHDPKVRDCLADGISKARNLFERAVTAAALHVSQGSQIWDAYIQYEQAILLTIDQSDIQAKEKQVQRIRSIFHRYLSIPLASLKSTLLAYKAWEVEQGNSLDAEPGDVLGISSHVASGYQKAEEMYNARAHHEEQITRQDISESERFQHYMVYISYSKISFSYLDFEKSFGDPARVQILYERTITDFPVSNDLWLHYTHYLDKTLKVGNVVKDVYSRATRNCPWVGELWVRYLLCLERGLACEKEISAVCCVFQRLVTLVSVWTTL
;
A
#
# COMPACT_ATOMS: atom_id res chain seq x y z
N MET A 1 72.15 -24.41 8.63
CA MET A 1 73.43 -23.87 8.15
C MET A 1 73.31 -22.37 8.16
N GLU A 2 74.39 -21.77 8.66
CA GLU A 2 74.72 -20.34 8.77
C GLU A 2 74.34 -19.46 7.54
N GLU A 3 74.19 -18.12 7.63
CA GLU A 3 73.96 -17.17 8.75
C GLU A 3 73.68 -15.75 8.14
N PHE A 4 73.76 -14.68 8.96
CA PHE A 4 73.75 -13.23 8.65
C PHE A 4 72.42 -12.56 8.21
N GLU A 5 72.04 -11.36 8.70
CA GLU A 5 72.22 -10.74 10.03
C GLU A 5 71.21 -9.57 10.27
N LYS A 6 71.22 -8.94 11.46
CA LYS A 6 70.40 -7.78 11.91
C LYS A 6 71.21 -6.45 11.84
N PRO A 7 70.83 -5.28 12.43
CA PRO A 7 69.57 -4.77 13.07
C PRO A 7 68.96 -3.55 12.30
N GLN A 8 67.75 -2.98 12.53
CA GLN A 8 67.03 -2.39 13.70
C GLN A 8 67.55 -1.05 14.29
N VAL A 9 66.58 -0.28 14.85
CA VAL A 9 66.60 0.83 15.87
C VAL A 9 66.22 2.24 15.33
N SER A 10 65.35 3.09 15.93
CA SER A 10 64.10 2.96 16.75
C SER A 10 63.42 4.35 17.00
N MET A 11 62.25 4.37 17.68
CA MET A 11 61.64 5.51 18.45
C MET A 11 60.96 6.68 17.69
N GLU A 12 59.72 7.14 18.00
CA GLU A 12 59.11 7.76 19.23
C GLU A 12 59.49 9.27 19.36
N GLU A 13 58.65 10.25 19.75
CA GLU A 13 57.29 10.29 20.37
C GLU A 13 56.53 11.63 20.04
N ASP A 14 55.39 11.94 20.69
CA ASP A 14 54.43 13.04 20.37
C ASP A 14 54.79 14.48 20.85
N THR A 15 54.09 15.53 20.34
CA THR A 15 53.63 16.74 21.11
C THR A 15 52.61 17.64 20.37
N GLU A 16 51.97 18.59 21.08
CA GLU A 16 50.71 19.30 20.71
C GLU A 16 50.80 20.85 20.51
N MET A 17 49.73 21.45 19.93
CA MET A 17 49.19 22.85 20.08
C MET A 17 50.09 24.08 19.80
N GLU A 18 49.63 25.22 19.26
CA GLU A 18 48.62 26.20 19.75
C GLU A 18 48.00 27.11 18.63
N GLU A 19 47.17 28.09 19.02
CA GLU A 19 46.36 29.00 18.16
C GLU A 19 47.06 30.33 17.74
N SER A 20 46.54 31.05 16.73
CA SER A 20 45.98 32.43 16.87
C SER A 20 45.82 33.27 15.57
N ASP A 21 44.76 34.08 15.55
CA ASP A 21 44.54 35.42 14.94
C ASP A 21 44.98 35.83 13.50
N ALA A 22 43.99 35.79 12.59
CA ALA A 22 43.23 36.97 12.08
C ALA A 22 43.83 38.06 11.13
N VAL A 23 42.90 38.91 10.63
CA VAL A 23 43.02 40.25 10.01
C VAL A 23 43.13 40.39 8.47
N GLU A 24 42.00 40.81 7.89
CA GLU A 24 41.74 41.73 6.75
C GLU A 24 42.59 41.78 5.45
N ASN A 25 41.88 41.89 4.31
CA ASN A 25 42.22 42.85 3.24
C ASN A 25 40.94 43.31 2.48
N PRO A 26 40.70 44.61 2.16
CA PRO A 26 39.35 45.09 1.77
C PRO A 26 39.18 45.65 0.34
N LYS A 27 37.90 45.66 -0.11
CA LYS A 27 37.23 46.61 -1.05
C LYS A 27 37.82 46.87 -2.45
N ALA A 28 37.15 46.35 -3.48
CA ALA A 28 36.50 47.15 -4.54
C ALA A 28 35.45 46.28 -5.27
N SER A 29 34.13 46.48 -5.14
CA SER A 29 33.30 47.64 -5.55
C SER A 29 32.91 47.66 -7.04
N GLN A 30 32.03 46.73 -7.45
CA GLN A 30 30.96 47.04 -8.41
C GLN A 30 29.61 46.58 -7.83
N LYS A 31 28.54 47.28 -8.19
CA LYS A 31 27.14 47.08 -7.80
C LYS A 31 26.26 47.42 -9.00
N SER A 32 24.98 47.02 -8.94
CA SER A 32 23.95 47.10 -10.01
C SER A 32 24.06 46.00 -11.09
N SER A 33 22.97 45.33 -11.48
CA SER A 33 21.61 45.32 -10.88
C SER A 33 20.75 44.17 -11.40
N SER A 34 19.92 43.61 -10.52
CA SER A 34 18.53 43.18 -10.77
C SER A 34 18.17 42.72 -12.20
N ASP A 35 18.44 41.46 -12.51
CA ASP A 35 17.77 40.69 -13.57
C ASP A 35 17.51 39.28 -13.03
N SER A 36 16.32 39.08 -12.45
CA SER A 36 15.90 37.78 -11.87
C SER A 36 14.40 37.48 -11.98
N GLU A 37 13.60 38.41 -12.54
CA GLU A 37 12.14 38.27 -12.70
C GLU A 37 11.73 37.61 -14.04
N SER A 38 12.71 37.23 -14.89
CA SER A 38 12.46 36.75 -16.26
C SER A 38 12.41 35.22 -16.40
N SER A 39 12.97 34.46 -15.44
CA SER A 39 13.08 32.99 -15.53
C SER A 39 11.70 32.34 -15.40
N ASP A 40 10.99 32.66 -14.31
CA ASP A 40 9.66 32.13 -14.01
C ASP A 40 8.67 32.37 -15.16
N SER A 41 8.75 33.54 -15.83
CA SER A 41 7.86 33.87 -16.95
C SER A 41 8.12 33.07 -18.24
N GLU A 42 9.34 32.55 -18.42
CA GLU A 42 9.67 31.66 -19.55
C GLU A 42 9.30 30.21 -19.19
N GLU A 43 9.59 29.76 -17.96
CA GLU A 43 9.22 28.42 -17.48
C GLU A 43 7.69 28.20 -17.39
N GLU A 44 6.90 29.22 -17.06
CA GLU A 44 5.43 29.14 -17.10
C GLU A 44 4.87 29.16 -18.53
N ALA A 45 5.56 29.77 -19.50
CA ALA A 45 5.14 29.76 -20.90
C ALA A 45 5.35 28.37 -21.53
N ASP A 46 6.54 27.78 -21.36
CA ASP A 46 6.87 26.43 -21.82
C ASP A 46 5.95 25.35 -21.23
N GLN A 47 5.54 25.52 -19.97
CA GLN A 47 4.58 24.63 -19.31
C GLN A 47 3.18 24.69 -19.94
N ASN A 48 2.70 25.88 -20.28
CA ASN A 48 1.39 26.04 -20.90
C ASN A 48 1.37 25.49 -22.34
N GLU A 49 2.45 25.59 -23.11
CA GLU A 49 2.56 24.93 -24.42
C GLU A 49 2.55 23.39 -24.28
N GLN A 50 3.28 22.83 -23.30
CA GLN A 50 3.27 21.40 -23.00
C GLN A 50 1.88 20.88 -22.58
N LEU A 51 1.15 21.63 -21.75
CA LEU A 51 -0.22 21.30 -21.37
C LEU A 51 -1.17 21.25 -22.58
N LEU A 52 -1.10 22.24 -23.47
CA LEU A 52 -1.92 22.28 -24.70
C LEU A 52 -1.56 21.14 -25.67
N ALA A 53 -0.28 20.79 -25.78
CA ALA A 53 0.15 19.66 -26.61
C ALA A 53 -0.38 18.32 -26.08
N LEU A 54 -0.36 18.11 -24.76
CA LEU A 54 -0.91 16.90 -24.12
C LEU A 54 -2.45 16.86 -24.16
N GLU A 55 -3.13 18.00 -24.00
CA GLU A 55 -4.58 18.10 -24.14
C GLU A 55 -5.02 17.73 -25.58
N TYR A 56 -4.28 18.22 -26.59
CA TYR A 56 -4.48 17.82 -27.98
C TYR A 56 -4.19 16.32 -28.19
N GLU A 57 -3.08 15.80 -27.66
CA GLU A 57 -2.77 14.37 -27.78
C GLU A 57 -3.88 13.51 -27.17
N LEU A 58 -4.30 13.79 -25.94
CA LEU A 58 -5.39 13.08 -25.25
C LEU A 58 -6.74 13.22 -25.97
N SER A 59 -6.99 14.32 -26.67
CA SER A 59 -8.19 14.46 -27.53
C SER A 59 -8.16 13.55 -28.77
N THR A 60 -6.98 13.22 -29.28
CA THR A 60 -6.79 12.36 -30.47
C THR A 60 -6.59 10.88 -30.10
N ASN A 61 -5.98 10.61 -28.96
CA ASN A 61 -5.75 9.27 -28.41
C ASN A 61 -6.00 9.26 -26.88
N PRO A 62 -7.28 9.19 -26.45
CA PRO A 62 -7.62 9.10 -25.03
C PRO A 62 -6.99 7.91 -24.30
N SER A 63 -6.54 6.89 -25.03
CA SER A 63 -5.93 5.69 -24.50
C SER A 63 -4.40 5.78 -24.30
N ASN A 64 -3.77 6.96 -24.44
CA ASN A 64 -2.35 7.11 -24.08
C ASN A 64 -2.19 7.31 -22.56
N TYR A 65 -1.86 6.23 -21.85
CA TYR A 65 -1.55 6.24 -20.41
C TYR A 65 -0.40 7.20 -20.04
N ASP A 66 0.71 7.20 -20.80
CA ASP A 66 1.88 8.04 -20.49
C ASP A 66 1.57 9.53 -20.66
N ALA A 67 0.66 9.89 -21.58
CA ALA A 67 0.19 11.27 -21.74
C ALA A 67 -0.69 11.70 -20.56
N HIS A 68 -1.62 10.87 -20.07
CA HIS A 68 -2.40 11.17 -18.86
C HIS A 68 -1.48 11.41 -17.65
N VAL A 69 -0.49 10.54 -17.45
CA VAL A 69 0.46 10.65 -16.32
C VAL A 69 1.30 11.93 -16.41
N GLN A 70 1.73 12.34 -17.61
CA GLN A 70 2.45 13.61 -17.79
C GLN A 70 1.54 14.83 -17.60
N TYR A 71 0.32 14.80 -18.14
CA TYR A 71 -0.66 15.88 -18.03
C TYR A 71 -1.06 16.14 -16.57
N ILE A 72 -1.36 15.09 -15.81
CA ILE A 72 -1.66 15.18 -14.36
C ILE A 72 -0.46 15.75 -13.59
N LYS A 73 0.78 15.33 -13.89
CA LYS A 73 1.99 15.87 -13.24
C LYS A 73 2.21 17.36 -13.53
N LEU A 74 1.96 17.81 -14.75
CA LEU A 74 2.06 19.24 -15.10
C LEU A 74 0.96 20.07 -14.44
N LEU A 75 -0.30 19.65 -14.50
CA LEU A 75 -1.43 20.33 -13.84
C LEU A 75 -1.25 20.42 -12.31
N ARG A 76 -0.62 19.41 -11.70
CA ARG A 76 -0.26 19.41 -10.28
C ARG A 76 0.84 20.43 -9.95
N ARG A 77 1.78 20.68 -10.86
CA ARG A 77 2.82 21.70 -10.70
C ARG A 77 2.29 23.12 -10.93
N SER A 78 1.42 23.33 -11.91
CA SER A 78 0.83 24.64 -12.22
C SER A 78 -0.36 25.03 -11.31
N ALA A 79 -0.63 24.25 -10.26
CA ALA A 79 -1.73 24.45 -9.30
C ALA A 79 -3.15 24.58 -9.94
N GLU A 80 -3.37 23.97 -11.10
CA GLU A 80 -4.63 24.02 -11.85
C GLU A 80 -5.66 23.00 -11.31
N ILE A 81 -6.06 23.21 -10.04
CA ILE A 81 -6.82 22.25 -9.19
C ILE A 81 -8.02 21.60 -9.91
N GLU A 82 -8.87 22.38 -10.57
CA GLU A 82 -10.11 21.83 -11.14
C GLU A 82 -9.85 21.03 -12.42
N LYS A 83 -8.87 21.46 -13.24
CA LYS A 83 -8.38 20.66 -14.38
C LYS A 83 -7.70 19.37 -13.89
N LEU A 84 -6.96 19.43 -12.78
CA LEU A 84 -6.29 18.28 -12.16
C LEU A 84 -7.31 17.23 -11.68
N ARG A 85 -8.44 17.67 -11.11
CA ARG A 85 -9.58 16.79 -10.75
C ARG A 85 -10.18 16.13 -11.98
N GLU A 86 -10.51 16.91 -13.01
CA GLU A 86 -11.08 16.39 -14.25
C GLU A 86 -10.13 15.41 -14.94
N ALA A 87 -8.83 15.71 -15.00
CA ALA A 87 -7.80 14.82 -15.56
C ALA A 87 -7.69 13.50 -14.79
N ARG A 88 -7.69 13.54 -13.45
CA ARG A 88 -7.63 12.33 -12.59
C ARG A 88 -8.88 11.48 -12.70
N GLU A 89 -10.08 12.07 -12.75
CA GLU A 89 -11.31 11.33 -13.01
C GLU A 89 -11.32 10.72 -14.43
N ASN A 90 -10.99 11.51 -15.45
CA ASN A 90 -10.93 11.04 -16.84
C ASN A 90 -9.96 9.88 -17.01
N MET A 91 -8.74 9.96 -16.45
CA MET A 91 -7.79 8.84 -16.44
C MET A 91 -8.39 7.61 -15.75
N ASN A 92 -9.03 7.77 -14.58
CA ASN A 92 -9.66 6.67 -13.85
C ASN A 92 -10.78 5.98 -14.65
N THR A 93 -11.59 6.72 -15.41
CA THR A 93 -12.65 6.12 -16.24
C THR A 93 -12.12 5.15 -17.30
N LEU A 94 -10.85 5.30 -17.69
CA LEU A 94 -10.17 4.50 -18.72
C LEU A 94 -9.23 3.45 -18.11
N PHE A 95 -8.55 3.78 -17.01
CA PHE A 95 -7.48 2.98 -16.40
C PHE A 95 -7.67 2.88 -14.88
N PRO A 96 -7.57 1.67 -14.29
CA PRO A 96 -7.33 1.53 -12.85
C PRO A 96 -6.08 2.30 -12.42
N LEU A 97 -6.16 3.08 -11.35
CA LEU A 97 -5.04 3.90 -10.87
C LEU A 97 -4.18 3.11 -9.86
N SER A 98 -2.87 3.33 -9.86
CA SER A 98 -2.00 2.65 -8.88
C SER A 98 -2.25 3.17 -7.46
N PRO A 99 -1.88 2.42 -6.40
CA PRO A 99 -2.03 2.88 -5.03
C PRO A 99 -1.34 4.22 -4.76
N GLU A 100 -0.22 4.50 -5.42
CA GLU A 100 0.56 5.73 -5.30
C GLU A 100 -0.19 6.92 -5.90
N MET A 101 -0.85 6.73 -7.05
CA MET A 101 -1.73 7.74 -7.65
C MET A 101 -2.94 8.03 -6.77
N TRP A 102 -3.51 7.00 -6.15
CA TRP A 102 -4.59 7.14 -5.17
C TRP A 102 -4.14 7.90 -3.91
N MET A 103 -2.96 7.58 -3.36
CA MET A 103 -2.37 8.31 -2.22
C MET A 103 -2.04 9.77 -2.57
N GLU A 104 -1.49 10.04 -3.76
CA GLU A 104 -1.19 11.41 -4.22
C GLU A 104 -2.48 12.24 -4.32
N TRP A 105 -3.51 11.71 -4.96
CA TRP A 105 -4.79 12.40 -5.14
C TRP A 105 -5.49 12.65 -3.79
N ALA A 106 -5.56 11.65 -2.92
CA ALA A 106 -6.18 11.81 -1.61
C ALA A 106 -5.44 12.82 -0.73
N LYS A 107 -4.10 12.90 -0.81
CA LYS A 107 -3.30 13.90 -0.08
C LYS A 107 -3.44 15.31 -0.62
N ASP A 108 -3.48 15.48 -1.94
CA ASP A 108 -3.76 16.79 -2.55
C ASP A 108 -5.14 17.31 -2.10
N GLU A 109 -6.18 16.49 -2.22
CA GLU A 109 -7.55 16.86 -1.82
C GLU A 109 -7.68 17.08 -0.31
N ALA A 110 -6.95 16.32 0.52
CA ALA A 110 -6.85 16.60 1.94
C ALA A 110 -6.28 18.00 2.22
N SER A 111 -5.17 18.37 1.55
CA SER A 111 -4.53 19.69 1.71
C SER A 111 -5.38 20.86 1.24
N LEU A 112 -6.34 20.60 0.33
CA LEU A 112 -7.31 21.57 -0.18
C LEU A 112 -8.65 21.54 0.58
N SER A 113 -8.86 20.57 1.47
CA SER A 113 -10.10 20.40 2.22
C SER A 113 -10.09 21.21 3.52
N ASN A 114 -11.17 21.97 3.74
CA ASN A 114 -11.49 22.46 5.07
C ASN A 114 -12.15 21.33 5.89
N ASP A 115 -12.16 21.45 7.23
CA ASP A 115 -12.77 20.51 8.20
C ASP A 115 -14.20 20.02 7.84
N SER A 116 -14.94 20.77 7.02
CA SER A 116 -16.30 20.42 6.58
C SER A 116 -16.39 19.45 5.41
N ASN A 117 -15.28 19.05 4.77
CA ASN A 117 -15.29 18.25 3.53
C ASN A 117 -14.52 16.92 3.61
N PHE A 118 -14.12 16.45 4.80
CA PHE A 118 -13.34 15.21 4.97
C PHE A 118 -14.02 13.98 4.31
N GLU A 119 -15.35 13.93 4.30
CA GLU A 119 -16.10 12.86 3.63
C GLU A 119 -15.82 12.71 2.13
N SER A 120 -15.36 13.75 1.40
CA SER A 120 -15.01 13.58 -0.02
C SER A 120 -13.68 12.86 -0.18
N VAL A 121 -12.74 13.08 0.74
CA VAL A 121 -11.44 12.42 0.76
C VAL A 121 -11.57 10.98 1.27
N GLU A 122 -12.43 10.72 2.27
CA GLU A 122 -12.79 9.34 2.65
C GLU A 122 -13.31 8.54 1.44
N LYS A 123 -14.12 9.16 0.57
CA LYS A 123 -14.63 8.52 -0.67
C LYS A 123 -13.54 8.27 -1.72
N LEU A 124 -12.42 9.00 -1.71
CA LEU A 124 -11.26 8.72 -2.57
C LEU A 124 -10.44 7.54 -2.03
N TYR A 125 -10.19 7.49 -0.73
CA TYR A 125 -9.55 6.32 -0.10
C TYR A 125 -10.37 5.04 -0.29
N GLU A 126 -11.69 5.10 -0.09
CA GLU A 126 -12.63 3.98 -0.33
C GLU A 126 -12.58 3.47 -1.79
N ARG A 127 -12.40 4.35 -2.77
CA ARG A 127 -12.20 3.95 -4.17
C ARG A 127 -10.86 3.24 -4.35
N GLY A 128 -9.76 3.81 -3.86
CA GLY A 128 -8.42 3.24 -4.01
C GLY A 128 -8.26 1.87 -3.35
N ILE A 129 -8.72 1.69 -2.11
CA ILE A 129 -8.66 0.40 -1.40
C ILE A 129 -9.62 -0.66 -1.98
N SER A 130 -10.61 -0.26 -2.77
CA SER A 130 -11.46 -1.19 -3.53
C SER A 130 -10.80 -1.66 -4.84
N GLU A 131 -9.86 -0.88 -5.37
CA GLU A 131 -9.18 -1.15 -6.63
C GLU A 131 -7.98 -2.10 -6.44
N TYR A 132 -7.08 -1.78 -5.50
CA TYR A 132 -5.89 -2.58 -5.21
C TYR A 132 -5.66 -2.78 -3.71
N LEU A 133 -5.04 -3.92 -3.38
CA LEU A 133 -4.55 -4.20 -2.03
C LEU A 133 -3.21 -3.49 -1.81
N SER A 134 -3.24 -2.36 -1.10
CA SER A 134 -2.04 -1.64 -0.68
C SER A 134 -2.06 -1.36 0.82
N ILE A 135 -1.08 -1.90 1.55
CA ILE A 135 -0.96 -1.66 2.98
C ILE A 135 -0.67 -0.17 3.29
N PRO A 136 0.24 0.52 2.57
CA PRO A 136 0.42 1.97 2.72
C PRO A 136 -0.90 2.76 2.55
N LEU A 137 -1.70 2.47 1.52
CA LEU A 137 -2.97 3.18 1.29
C LEU A 137 -3.99 2.95 2.43
N TRP A 138 -4.04 1.74 3.00
CA TRP A 138 -4.84 1.47 4.19
C TRP A 138 -4.33 2.22 5.43
N CYS A 139 -3.01 2.28 5.65
CA CYS A 139 -2.41 3.04 6.75
C CYS A 139 -2.70 4.54 6.64
N GLU A 140 -2.53 5.12 5.44
CA GLU A 140 -2.84 6.52 5.14
C GLU A 140 -4.33 6.84 5.36
N TYR A 141 -5.24 5.96 4.93
CA TYR A 141 -6.67 6.12 5.18
C TYR A 141 -7.02 6.08 6.68
N LEU A 142 -6.45 5.10 7.41
CA LEU A 142 -6.63 4.98 8.87
C LEU A 142 -6.13 6.23 9.61
N ASN A 143 -5.00 6.79 9.21
CA ASN A 143 -4.46 8.02 9.79
C ASN A 143 -5.33 9.23 9.45
N TYR A 144 -5.71 9.40 8.17
CA TYR A 144 -6.56 10.48 7.72
C TYR A 144 -7.87 10.57 8.53
N VAL A 145 -8.54 9.44 8.75
CA VAL A 145 -9.79 9.36 9.53
C VAL A 145 -9.59 9.70 11.01
N GLN A 146 -8.42 9.37 11.60
CA GLN A 146 -8.10 9.73 12.99
C GLN A 146 -7.82 11.24 13.16
N GLU A 147 -7.24 11.89 12.15
CA GLU A 147 -6.90 13.31 12.18
C GLU A 147 -8.09 14.22 11.80
N HIS A 148 -8.88 13.82 10.78
CA HIS A 148 -9.83 14.70 10.10
C HIS A 148 -11.31 14.47 10.45
N ASP A 149 -11.75 13.27 10.88
CA ASP A 149 -13.10 13.10 11.42
C ASP A 149 -13.13 13.61 12.88
N PRO A 150 -13.85 14.71 13.20
CA PRO A 150 -13.83 15.28 14.54
C PRO A 150 -14.35 14.30 15.60
N LYS A 151 -15.27 13.38 15.26
CA LYS A 151 -15.79 12.41 16.22
C LYS A 151 -14.75 11.39 16.61
N VAL A 152 -13.85 11.04 15.69
CA VAL A 152 -12.77 10.06 15.91
C VAL A 152 -11.66 10.72 16.73
N ARG A 153 -11.19 11.89 16.28
CA ARG A 153 -10.16 12.70 16.94
C ARG A 153 -10.54 13.05 18.38
N ASP A 154 -11.76 13.54 18.58
CA ASP A 154 -12.26 13.96 19.89
C ASP A 154 -12.75 12.77 20.75
N CYS A 155 -12.44 11.53 20.34
CA CYS A 155 -12.72 10.27 21.04
C CYS A 155 -14.20 10.07 21.44
N LEU A 156 -15.14 10.56 20.63
CA LEU A 156 -16.57 10.38 20.88
C LEU A 156 -16.99 8.93 20.61
N ALA A 157 -17.98 8.42 21.35
CA ALA A 157 -18.41 7.01 21.27
C ALA A 157 -18.77 6.55 19.84
N ASP A 158 -19.42 7.41 19.05
CA ASP A 158 -19.72 7.18 17.63
C ASP A 158 -18.44 7.10 16.77
N GLY A 159 -17.48 7.99 17.00
CA GLY A 159 -16.22 8.04 16.25
C GLY A 159 -15.31 6.87 16.57
N ILE A 160 -15.17 6.52 17.86
CA ILE A 160 -14.51 5.29 18.29
C ILE A 160 -15.17 4.06 17.63
N SER A 161 -16.48 4.05 17.47
CA SER A 161 -17.20 2.96 16.79
C SER A 161 -16.94 2.95 15.27
N LYS A 162 -16.86 4.13 14.62
CA LYS A 162 -16.49 4.28 13.20
C LYS A 162 -15.06 3.77 12.96
N ALA A 163 -14.09 4.27 13.71
CA ALA A 163 -12.68 3.91 13.58
C ALA A 163 -12.45 2.41 13.85
N ARG A 164 -13.05 1.85 14.90
CA ARG A 164 -13.01 0.39 15.15
C ARG A 164 -13.57 -0.42 13.99
N ASN A 165 -14.67 0.02 13.38
CA ASN A 165 -15.19 -0.66 12.19
C ASN A 165 -14.21 -0.58 11.00
N LEU A 166 -13.55 0.55 10.80
CA LEU A 166 -12.55 0.73 9.75
C LEU A 166 -11.28 -0.11 10.00
N PHE A 167 -10.78 -0.19 11.24
CA PHE A 167 -9.69 -1.08 11.61
C PHE A 167 -10.04 -2.56 11.40
N GLU A 168 -11.24 -3.01 11.77
CA GLU A 168 -11.66 -4.40 11.51
C GLU A 168 -11.82 -4.69 9.99
N ARG A 169 -12.21 -3.69 9.18
CA ARG A 169 -12.20 -3.80 7.71
C ARG A 169 -10.78 -3.91 7.16
N ALA A 170 -9.86 -3.06 7.60
CA ALA A 170 -8.45 -3.11 7.21
C ALA A 170 -7.81 -4.46 7.62
N VAL A 171 -8.08 -4.95 8.83
CA VAL A 171 -7.66 -6.26 9.31
C VAL A 171 -8.18 -7.39 8.40
N THR A 172 -9.45 -7.32 8.01
CA THR A 172 -10.09 -8.34 7.15
C THR A 172 -9.56 -8.31 5.72
N ALA A 173 -9.29 -7.13 5.16
CA ALA A 173 -8.83 -6.98 3.78
C ALA A 173 -7.32 -7.22 3.62
N ALA A 174 -6.51 -6.83 4.61
CA ALA A 174 -5.10 -6.54 4.40
C ALA A 174 -4.14 -7.24 5.39
N ALA A 175 -4.55 -7.48 6.63
CA ALA A 175 -3.63 -7.87 7.71
C ALA A 175 -3.25 -9.38 7.75
N LEU A 176 -3.50 -10.11 6.66
CA LEU A 176 -2.92 -11.44 6.36
C LEU A 176 -1.66 -11.37 5.47
N HIS A 177 -1.31 -10.18 4.98
CA HIS A 177 -0.13 -9.92 4.14
C HIS A 177 1.16 -10.17 4.93
N VAL A 178 1.90 -11.24 4.61
CA VAL A 178 2.96 -11.78 5.50
C VAL A 178 4.04 -10.77 5.90
N SER A 179 4.54 -9.97 4.97
CA SER A 179 5.64 -9.01 5.20
C SER A 179 5.21 -7.62 5.71
N GLN A 180 4.02 -7.13 5.34
CA GLN A 180 3.57 -5.75 5.61
C GLN A 180 2.33 -5.66 6.52
N GLY A 181 1.53 -6.71 6.63
CA GLY A 181 0.26 -6.72 7.37
C GLY A 181 0.38 -6.47 8.87
N SER A 182 1.60 -6.52 9.42
CA SER A 182 1.94 -6.05 10.76
C SER A 182 1.51 -4.60 10.97
N GLN A 183 1.73 -3.72 9.99
CA GLN A 183 1.48 -2.28 10.11
C GLN A 183 0.02 -1.97 10.49
N ILE A 184 -0.94 -2.74 9.98
CA ILE A 184 -2.37 -2.61 10.29
C ILE A 184 -2.67 -3.03 11.74
N TRP A 185 -2.05 -4.11 12.22
CA TRP A 185 -2.19 -4.57 13.61
C TRP A 185 -1.50 -3.61 14.59
N ASP A 186 -0.29 -3.17 14.25
CA ASP A 186 0.51 -2.24 15.05
C ASP A 186 -0.24 -0.89 15.20
N ALA A 187 -0.83 -0.38 14.12
CA ALA A 187 -1.66 0.83 14.14
C ALA A 187 -2.96 0.65 14.94
N TYR A 188 -3.65 -0.50 14.81
CA TYR A 188 -4.87 -0.78 15.59
C TYR A 188 -4.59 -0.88 17.10
N ILE A 189 -3.46 -1.49 17.48
CA ILE A 189 -3.01 -1.54 18.88
C ILE A 189 -2.67 -0.14 19.40
N GLN A 190 -1.94 0.67 18.63
CA GLN A 190 -1.63 2.06 18.99
C GLN A 190 -2.89 2.91 19.18
N TYR A 191 -3.89 2.78 18.30
CA TYR A 191 -5.17 3.47 18.43
C TYR A 191 -5.93 3.08 19.71
N GLU A 192 -6.01 1.78 20.01
CA GLU A 192 -6.70 1.29 21.20
C GLU A 192 -5.92 1.60 22.50
N GLN A 193 -4.59 1.69 22.44
CA GLN A 193 -3.75 2.21 23.52
C GLN A 193 -3.97 3.72 23.73
N ALA A 194 -4.08 4.52 22.66
CA ALA A 194 -4.41 5.95 22.77
C ALA A 194 -5.78 6.17 23.44
N ILE A 195 -6.80 5.37 23.10
CA ILE A 195 -8.09 5.38 23.82
C ILE A 195 -7.93 5.04 25.31
N LEU A 196 -7.06 4.09 25.69
CA LEU A 196 -6.85 3.75 27.11
C LEU A 196 -6.31 4.94 27.94
N LEU A 197 -5.54 5.82 27.31
CA LEU A 197 -5.01 7.04 27.92
C LEU A 197 -6.07 8.14 28.11
N THR A 198 -7.12 8.20 27.29
CA THR A 198 -8.19 9.20 27.42
C THR A 198 -9.25 8.84 28.47
N ILE A 199 -9.34 7.58 28.88
CA ILE A 199 -10.26 7.13 29.93
C ILE A 199 -9.82 7.69 31.30
N ASP A 200 -10.77 8.25 32.06
CA ASP A 200 -10.55 8.77 33.42
C ASP A 200 -9.95 7.71 34.35
N GLN A 201 -9.03 8.12 35.22
CA GLN A 201 -8.39 7.30 36.24
C GLN A 201 -9.39 6.76 37.28
N SER A 202 -10.56 7.39 37.47
CA SER A 202 -11.60 6.87 38.37
C SER A 202 -12.42 5.71 37.77
N ASP A 203 -12.57 5.62 36.44
CA ASP A 203 -13.35 4.54 35.80
C ASP A 203 -12.48 3.30 35.52
N ILE A 204 -12.20 2.58 36.60
CA ILE A 204 -11.53 1.27 36.59
C ILE A 204 -12.27 0.28 35.67
N GLN A 205 -13.60 0.37 35.54
CA GLN A 205 -14.38 -0.59 34.75
C GLN A 205 -14.26 -0.33 33.23
N ALA A 206 -14.20 0.92 32.81
CA ALA A 206 -13.91 1.28 31.42
C ALA A 206 -12.46 0.93 31.06
N LYS A 207 -11.48 1.20 31.94
CA LYS A 207 -10.09 0.82 31.70
C LYS A 207 -9.92 -0.69 31.55
N GLU A 208 -10.49 -1.50 32.45
CA GLU A 208 -10.39 -2.96 32.34
C GLU A 208 -11.01 -3.49 31.02
N LYS A 209 -12.18 -2.99 30.61
CA LYS A 209 -12.78 -3.34 29.30
C LYS A 209 -11.87 -2.98 28.13
N GLN A 210 -11.15 -1.86 28.22
CA GLN A 210 -10.26 -1.37 27.18
C GLN A 210 -8.93 -2.15 27.14
N VAL A 211 -8.37 -2.49 28.29
CA VAL A 211 -7.20 -3.38 28.42
C VAL A 211 -7.52 -4.77 27.85
N GLN A 212 -8.67 -5.35 28.18
CA GLN A 212 -9.10 -6.65 27.62
C GLN A 212 -9.31 -6.61 26.09
N ARG A 213 -9.67 -5.44 25.52
CA ARG A 213 -9.74 -5.24 24.07
C ARG A 213 -8.36 -5.25 23.42
N ILE A 214 -7.41 -4.49 23.94
CA ILE A 214 -6.01 -4.47 23.45
C ILE A 214 -5.40 -5.88 23.53
N ARG A 215 -5.59 -6.56 24.67
CA ARG A 215 -5.19 -7.97 24.87
C ARG A 215 -5.78 -8.91 23.81
N SER A 216 -7.07 -8.79 23.52
CA SER A 216 -7.73 -9.60 22.49
C SER A 216 -7.20 -9.34 21.08
N ILE A 217 -6.79 -8.10 20.77
CA ILE A 217 -6.15 -7.75 19.48
C ILE A 217 -4.75 -8.38 19.39
N PHE A 218 -3.93 -8.29 20.45
CA PHE A 218 -2.65 -9.00 20.52
C PHE A 218 -2.82 -10.53 20.34
N HIS A 219 -3.81 -11.15 20.98
CA HIS A 219 -4.05 -12.59 20.85
C HIS A 219 -4.44 -13.01 19.43
N ARG A 220 -5.17 -12.16 18.69
CA ARG A 220 -5.47 -12.34 17.27
C ARG A 220 -4.21 -12.21 16.41
N TYR A 221 -3.44 -11.12 16.60
CA TYR A 221 -2.22 -10.82 15.86
C TYR A 221 -1.16 -11.92 16.01
N LEU A 222 -0.90 -12.37 17.25
CA LEU A 222 0.02 -13.47 17.54
C LEU A 222 -0.40 -14.82 16.92
N SER A 223 -1.63 -14.96 16.45
CA SER A 223 -2.15 -16.17 15.81
C SER A 223 -2.03 -16.16 14.27
N ILE A 224 -1.36 -15.16 13.67
CA ILE A 224 -1.27 -14.98 12.21
C ILE A 224 0.21 -15.08 11.76
N PRO A 225 0.52 -15.84 10.70
CA PRO A 225 1.89 -16.03 10.21
C PRO A 225 2.44 -14.78 9.50
N LEU A 226 2.90 -13.80 10.29
CA LEU A 226 3.49 -12.55 9.83
C LEU A 226 4.97 -12.46 10.20
N ALA A 227 5.77 -11.71 9.42
CA ALA A 227 7.20 -11.53 9.66
C ALA A 227 7.53 -10.88 11.02
N SER A 228 6.60 -10.11 11.58
CA SER A 228 6.74 -9.43 12.88
C SER A 228 6.53 -10.34 14.10
N LEU A 229 6.10 -11.59 13.95
CA LEU A 229 5.65 -12.46 15.06
C LEU A 229 6.54 -12.41 16.32
N LYS A 230 7.86 -12.41 16.16
CA LYS A 230 8.82 -12.39 17.28
C LYS A 230 8.92 -11.06 17.99
N SER A 231 8.85 -9.93 17.27
CA SER A 231 8.79 -8.61 17.88
C SER A 231 7.40 -8.34 18.47
N THR A 232 6.33 -8.84 17.85
CA THR A 232 4.97 -8.80 18.42
C THR A 232 4.88 -9.55 19.74
N LEU A 233 5.52 -10.73 19.87
CA LEU A 233 5.54 -11.51 21.11
C LEU A 233 6.26 -10.74 22.24
N LEU A 234 7.39 -10.11 21.93
CA LEU A 234 8.13 -9.25 22.86
C LEU A 234 7.31 -8.02 23.29
N ALA A 235 6.67 -7.33 22.33
CA ALA A 235 5.82 -6.17 22.60
C ALA A 235 4.61 -6.54 23.48
N TYR A 236 3.97 -7.68 23.21
CA TYR A 236 2.88 -8.21 24.05
C TYR A 236 3.35 -8.52 25.48
N LYS A 237 4.50 -9.20 25.64
CA LYS A 237 5.08 -9.46 26.97
C LYS A 237 5.35 -8.17 27.75
N ALA A 238 5.97 -7.18 27.11
CA ALA A 238 6.27 -5.89 27.74
C ALA A 238 4.97 -5.15 28.13
N TRP A 239 3.99 -5.09 27.24
CA TRP A 239 2.70 -4.44 27.51
C TRP A 239 1.91 -5.10 28.65
N GLU A 240 1.94 -6.43 28.77
CA GLU A 240 1.31 -7.13 29.91
C GLU A 240 2.01 -6.81 31.24
N VAL A 241 3.33 -6.61 31.24
CA VAL A 241 4.08 -6.14 32.43
C VAL A 241 3.67 -4.71 32.80
N GLU A 242 3.42 -3.84 31.83
CA GLU A 242 2.83 -2.50 32.08
C GLU A 242 1.42 -2.59 32.67
N GLN A 243 0.66 -3.64 32.36
CA GLN A 243 -0.65 -3.91 32.98
C GLN A 243 -0.53 -4.60 34.35
N GLY A 244 0.68 -4.81 34.87
CA GLY A 244 0.95 -5.40 36.18
C GLY A 244 1.02 -6.93 36.22
N ASN A 245 1.03 -7.62 35.07
CA ASN A 245 1.19 -9.07 35.01
C ASN A 245 2.68 -9.45 34.97
N SER A 246 3.11 -10.34 35.87
CA SER A 246 4.50 -10.83 35.89
C SER A 246 4.75 -11.83 34.74
N LEU A 247 5.43 -11.37 33.68
CA LEU A 247 5.93 -12.21 32.58
C LEU A 247 7.43 -12.04 32.41
N ASP A 248 8.15 -13.14 32.17
CA ASP A 248 9.58 -13.11 31.87
C ASP A 248 9.83 -12.60 30.44
N ALA A 249 10.61 -11.52 30.31
CA ALA A 249 10.83 -10.79 29.06
C ALA A 249 11.74 -11.52 28.04
N GLU A 250 12.16 -12.75 28.32
CA GLU A 250 13.10 -13.50 27.47
C GLU A 250 12.57 -13.71 26.02
N PRO A 251 13.39 -13.47 24.99
CA PRO A 251 12.97 -13.60 23.59
C PRO A 251 12.65 -15.03 23.17
N GLY A 252 11.51 -15.22 22.51
CA GLY A 252 11.13 -16.49 21.86
C GLY A 252 10.58 -17.57 22.81
N ASP A 253 10.74 -17.44 24.13
CA ASP A 253 10.06 -18.32 25.08
C ASP A 253 8.59 -17.88 25.27
N VAL A 254 7.70 -18.85 25.32
CA VAL A 254 6.25 -18.68 25.49
C VAL A 254 5.80 -18.93 26.94
N LEU A 255 6.74 -19.20 27.86
CA LEU A 255 6.49 -19.24 29.30
C LEU A 255 5.77 -17.98 29.81
N GLY A 256 4.93 -18.17 30.84
CA GLY A 256 4.06 -17.15 31.42
C GLY A 256 2.77 -16.86 30.63
N ILE A 257 2.76 -17.10 29.32
CA ILE A 257 1.60 -16.83 28.45
C ILE A 257 0.57 -17.97 28.56
N SER A 258 -0.73 -17.64 28.41
CA SER A 258 -1.79 -18.65 28.43
C SER A 258 -1.61 -19.71 27.33
N SER A 259 -1.88 -20.98 27.66
CA SER A 259 -1.65 -22.12 26.75
C SER A 259 -2.40 -22.03 25.42
N HIS A 260 -3.55 -21.34 25.38
CA HIS A 260 -4.29 -21.10 24.15
C HIS A 260 -3.55 -20.16 23.20
N VAL A 261 -3.09 -19.00 23.71
CA VAL A 261 -2.31 -18.02 22.94
C VAL A 261 -0.95 -18.60 22.55
N ALA A 262 -0.33 -19.39 23.44
CA ALA A 262 0.92 -20.09 23.15
C ALA A 262 0.79 -21.07 21.97
N SER A 263 -0.30 -21.86 21.94
CA SER A 263 -0.58 -22.76 20.82
C SER A 263 -0.92 -22.01 19.52
N GLY A 264 -1.58 -20.86 19.61
CA GLY A 264 -1.82 -19.96 18.47
C GLY A 264 -0.51 -19.43 17.89
N TYR A 265 0.37 -18.90 18.74
CA TYR A 265 1.69 -18.39 18.37
C TYR A 265 2.57 -19.47 17.74
N GLN A 266 2.70 -20.66 18.35
CA GLN A 266 3.52 -21.74 17.80
C GLN A 266 3.04 -22.14 16.39
N LYS A 267 1.73 -22.29 16.20
CA LYS A 267 1.15 -22.59 14.88
C LYS A 267 1.43 -21.47 13.87
N ALA A 268 1.35 -20.21 14.29
CA ALA A 268 1.64 -19.05 13.45
C ALA A 268 3.12 -19.01 13.04
N GLU A 269 4.05 -19.31 13.97
CA GLU A 269 5.49 -19.40 13.68
C GLU A 269 5.80 -20.58 12.73
N GLU A 270 5.22 -21.77 12.95
CA GLU A 270 5.34 -22.90 12.02
C GLU A 270 4.81 -22.57 10.61
N MET A 271 3.66 -21.90 10.52
CA MET A 271 3.08 -21.44 9.25
C MET A 271 3.93 -20.34 8.58
N TYR A 272 4.56 -19.45 9.35
CA TYR A 272 5.46 -18.42 8.82
C TYR A 272 6.78 -19.03 8.31
N ASN A 273 7.40 -19.93 9.08
CA ASN A 273 8.66 -20.58 8.70
C ASN A 273 8.53 -21.37 7.39
N ALA A 274 7.37 -21.98 7.12
CA ALA A 274 7.07 -22.63 5.84
C ALA A 274 6.97 -21.65 4.64
N ARG A 275 6.86 -20.34 4.89
CA ARG A 275 6.63 -19.27 3.88
C ARG A 275 7.80 -18.32 3.73
N ALA A 276 8.64 -18.18 4.76
CA ALA A 276 9.76 -17.25 4.81
C ALA A 276 10.65 -17.31 3.54
N HIS A 277 10.92 -18.51 3.00
CA HIS A 277 11.71 -18.64 1.78
C HIS A 277 11.03 -18.08 0.51
N HIS A 278 9.70 -18.17 0.40
CA HIS A 278 8.96 -17.59 -0.72
C HIS A 278 8.90 -16.06 -0.62
N GLU A 279 8.63 -15.52 0.57
CA GLU A 279 8.65 -14.07 0.83
C GLU A 279 10.05 -13.45 0.64
N GLU A 280 11.10 -14.21 0.97
CA GLU A 280 12.50 -13.83 0.75
C GLU A 280 12.88 -13.84 -0.75
N GLN A 281 12.39 -14.82 -1.53
CA GLN A 281 12.57 -14.84 -2.99
C GLN A 281 11.88 -13.65 -3.68
N ILE A 282 10.71 -13.24 -3.16
CA ILE A 282 9.94 -12.08 -3.64
C ILE A 282 10.69 -10.78 -3.33
N THR A 283 11.03 -10.54 -2.07
CA THR A 283 11.71 -9.30 -1.62
C THR A 283 13.08 -9.10 -2.27
N ARG A 284 13.80 -10.19 -2.61
CA ARG A 284 15.12 -10.12 -3.25
C ARG A 284 15.14 -9.57 -4.68
N GLN A 285 13.99 -9.30 -5.30
CA GLN A 285 13.90 -8.84 -6.68
C GLN A 285 13.60 -7.34 -6.83
N ASP A 286 13.53 -6.58 -5.73
CA ASP A 286 13.65 -5.12 -5.75
C ASP A 286 15.08 -4.72 -6.17
N ILE A 287 15.26 -4.58 -7.48
CA ILE A 287 16.49 -4.12 -8.14
C ILE A 287 16.13 -2.85 -8.92
N SER A 288 17.00 -1.84 -8.85
CA SER A 288 16.67 -0.47 -9.26
C SER A 288 16.19 -0.32 -10.71
N GLU A 289 15.33 0.68 -10.94
CA GLU A 289 14.63 0.98 -12.20
C GLU A 289 15.53 1.14 -13.45
N SER A 290 16.85 1.26 -13.26
CA SER A 290 17.84 1.66 -14.26
C SER A 290 17.90 0.79 -15.52
N GLU A 291 17.54 -0.50 -15.44
CA GLU A 291 17.67 -1.44 -16.56
C GLU A 291 16.33 -2.01 -17.05
N ARG A 292 15.70 -1.30 -17.98
CA ARG A 292 14.43 -1.67 -18.65
C ARG A 292 14.41 -3.10 -19.25
N PHE A 293 15.58 -3.66 -19.59
CA PHE A 293 15.70 -5.05 -20.07
C PHE A 293 15.81 -6.08 -18.94
N GLN A 294 16.45 -5.70 -17.81
CA GLN A 294 16.36 -6.50 -16.58
C GLN A 294 14.94 -6.50 -16.05
N HIS A 295 14.22 -5.38 -16.09
CA HIS A 295 12.83 -5.28 -15.63
C HIS A 295 11.92 -6.36 -16.26
N TYR A 296 12.05 -6.66 -17.55
CA TYR A 296 11.31 -7.76 -18.19
C TYR A 296 11.74 -9.16 -17.72
N MET A 297 13.05 -9.36 -17.47
CA MET A 297 13.57 -10.63 -16.94
C MET A 297 13.18 -10.84 -15.47
N VAL A 298 13.18 -9.78 -14.68
CA VAL A 298 12.69 -9.72 -13.28
C VAL A 298 11.19 -9.97 -13.25
N TYR A 299 10.38 -9.29 -14.07
CA TYR A 299 8.95 -9.55 -14.22
C TYR A 299 8.66 -11.04 -14.48
N ILE A 300 9.37 -11.67 -15.42
CA ILE A 300 9.23 -13.11 -15.71
C ILE A 300 9.67 -13.99 -14.53
N SER A 301 10.72 -13.60 -13.80
CA SER A 301 11.26 -14.32 -12.64
C SER A 301 10.28 -14.26 -11.46
N TYR A 302 9.89 -13.05 -11.07
CA TYR A 302 8.93 -12.76 -10.01
C TYR A 302 7.57 -13.42 -10.30
N SER A 303 7.03 -13.26 -11.51
CA SER A 303 5.77 -13.91 -11.93
C SER A 303 5.81 -15.43 -11.71
N LYS A 304 6.90 -16.11 -12.08
CA LYS A 304 7.09 -17.55 -11.83
C LYS A 304 7.19 -17.90 -10.34
N ILE A 305 7.83 -17.05 -9.53
CA ILE A 305 7.94 -17.22 -8.07
C ILE A 305 6.56 -17.04 -7.42
N SER A 306 5.79 -16.03 -7.82
CA SER A 306 4.42 -15.81 -7.36
C SER A 306 3.49 -16.95 -7.74
N PHE A 307 3.56 -17.48 -8.97
CA PHE A 307 2.79 -18.67 -9.35
C PHE A 307 3.19 -19.91 -8.54
N SER A 308 4.49 -20.13 -8.30
CA SER A 308 5.00 -21.21 -7.43
C SER A 308 4.47 -21.08 -5.99
N TYR A 309 4.47 -19.86 -5.45
CA TYR A 309 3.96 -19.57 -4.11
C TYR A 309 2.42 -19.66 -4.02
N LEU A 310 1.71 -19.27 -5.08
CA LEU A 310 0.26 -19.46 -5.19
C LEU A 310 -0.12 -20.95 -5.21
N ASP A 311 0.64 -21.80 -5.90
CA ASP A 311 0.40 -23.25 -5.90
C ASP A 311 0.79 -23.90 -4.56
N PHE A 312 1.81 -23.38 -3.88
CA PHE A 312 2.10 -23.71 -2.48
C PHE A 312 0.92 -23.35 -1.55
N GLU A 313 0.40 -22.11 -1.57
CA GLU A 313 -0.72 -21.71 -0.70
C GLU A 313 -2.00 -22.51 -1.02
N LYS A 314 -2.27 -22.81 -2.30
CA LYS A 314 -3.37 -23.71 -2.70
C LYS A 314 -3.23 -25.11 -2.11
N SER A 315 -2.01 -25.63 -1.94
CA SER A 315 -1.77 -26.93 -1.32
C SER A 315 -2.05 -26.95 0.20
N PHE A 316 -1.95 -25.81 0.87
CA PHE A 316 -2.37 -25.64 2.27
C PHE A 316 -3.90 -25.49 2.42
N GLY A 317 -4.62 -25.17 1.34
CA GLY A 317 -6.09 -25.20 1.31
C GLY A 317 -6.80 -24.07 2.05
N ASP A 318 -6.09 -23.00 2.43
CA ASP A 318 -6.65 -21.81 3.08
C ASP A 318 -7.08 -20.77 2.03
N PRO A 319 -8.39 -20.52 1.81
CA PRO A 319 -8.83 -19.63 0.76
C PRO A 319 -8.50 -18.15 1.01
N ALA A 320 -8.43 -17.71 2.27
CA ALA A 320 -8.10 -16.34 2.60
C ALA A 320 -6.62 -16.05 2.34
N ARG A 321 -5.75 -17.05 2.58
CA ARG A 321 -4.32 -16.97 2.23
C ARG A 321 -4.03 -17.04 0.73
N VAL A 322 -4.79 -17.85 -0.02
CA VAL A 322 -4.69 -17.83 -1.49
C VAL A 322 -5.22 -16.50 -2.04
N GLN A 323 -6.31 -15.96 -1.46
CA GLN A 323 -6.88 -14.68 -1.88
C GLN A 323 -5.91 -13.51 -1.62
N ILE A 324 -5.36 -13.36 -0.41
CA ILE A 324 -4.42 -12.26 -0.11
C ILE A 324 -3.16 -12.31 -0.98
N LEU A 325 -2.69 -13.51 -1.36
CA LEU A 325 -1.56 -13.65 -2.27
C LEU A 325 -1.92 -13.26 -3.72
N TYR A 326 -3.11 -13.61 -4.21
CA TYR A 326 -3.59 -13.12 -5.50
C TYR A 326 -3.77 -11.59 -5.51
N GLU A 327 -4.39 -11.01 -4.48
CA GLU A 327 -4.59 -9.54 -4.36
C GLU A 327 -3.26 -8.76 -4.31
N ARG A 328 -2.20 -9.34 -3.71
CA ARG A 328 -0.83 -8.82 -3.82
C ARG A 328 -0.35 -8.86 -5.27
N THR A 329 -0.30 -10.05 -5.87
CA THR A 329 0.32 -10.24 -7.20
C THR A 329 -0.43 -9.53 -8.33
N ILE A 330 -1.73 -9.26 -8.23
CA ILE A 330 -2.47 -8.40 -9.20
C ILE A 330 -2.23 -6.91 -8.98
N THR A 331 -1.78 -6.49 -7.79
CA THR A 331 -1.32 -5.12 -7.54
C THR A 331 0.08 -4.92 -8.12
N ASP A 332 0.95 -5.93 -8.02
CA ASP A 332 2.28 -5.93 -8.64
C ASP A 332 2.20 -6.01 -10.18
N PHE A 333 1.29 -6.83 -10.73
CA PHE A 333 1.18 -7.11 -12.18
C PHE A 333 -0.26 -6.95 -12.72
N PRO A 334 -0.82 -5.73 -12.68
CA PRO A 334 -2.24 -5.49 -12.98
C PRO A 334 -2.65 -5.84 -14.41
N VAL A 335 -1.75 -5.77 -15.39
CA VAL A 335 -2.03 -6.11 -16.80
C VAL A 335 -1.84 -7.61 -17.13
N SER A 336 -1.61 -8.47 -16.13
CA SER A 336 -1.33 -9.89 -16.32
C SER A 336 -2.61 -10.72 -16.55
N ASN A 337 -2.94 -10.95 -17.82
CA ASN A 337 -4.11 -11.72 -18.26
C ASN A 337 -4.21 -13.12 -17.64
N ASP A 338 -3.12 -13.90 -17.65
CA ASP A 338 -3.08 -15.25 -17.07
C ASP A 338 -3.37 -15.23 -15.57
N LEU A 339 -2.86 -14.22 -14.86
CA LEU A 339 -3.04 -14.06 -13.42
C LEU A 339 -4.50 -13.78 -13.06
N TRP A 340 -5.17 -12.87 -13.77
CA TRP A 340 -6.61 -12.62 -13.61
C TRP A 340 -7.46 -13.83 -14.00
N LEU A 341 -7.11 -14.55 -15.08
CA LEU A 341 -7.80 -15.77 -15.50
C LEU A 341 -7.65 -16.91 -14.49
N HIS A 342 -6.48 -17.03 -13.84
CA HIS A 342 -6.23 -17.99 -12.75
C HIS A 342 -6.93 -17.59 -11.45
N TYR A 343 -6.92 -16.30 -11.09
CA TYR A 343 -7.55 -15.80 -9.87
C TYR A 343 -9.08 -15.95 -9.93
N THR A 344 -9.71 -15.43 -10.98
CA THR A 344 -11.17 -15.56 -11.20
C THR A 344 -11.62 -17.02 -11.25
N HIS A 345 -10.86 -17.90 -11.89
CA HIS A 345 -11.13 -19.35 -11.94
C HIS A 345 -10.98 -20.04 -10.59
N TYR A 346 -10.04 -19.59 -9.74
CA TYR A 346 -9.92 -20.08 -8.37
C TYR A 346 -11.14 -19.69 -7.55
N LEU A 347 -11.53 -18.41 -7.59
CA LEU A 347 -12.69 -17.89 -6.85
C LEU A 347 -13.99 -18.60 -7.25
N ASP A 348 -14.25 -18.77 -8.55
CA ASP A 348 -15.42 -19.49 -9.08
C ASP A 348 -15.52 -20.96 -8.61
N LYS A 349 -14.41 -21.53 -8.11
CA LYS A 349 -14.33 -22.90 -7.56
C LYS A 349 -14.37 -22.96 -6.03
N THR A 350 -13.80 -21.97 -5.33
CA THR A 350 -13.58 -22.03 -3.88
C THR A 350 -14.50 -21.12 -3.07
N LEU A 351 -14.86 -19.93 -3.57
CA LEU A 351 -15.68 -18.97 -2.83
C LEU A 351 -17.11 -18.94 -3.35
N LYS A 352 -18.08 -19.08 -2.43
CA LYS A 352 -19.52 -18.95 -2.71
C LYS A 352 -20.07 -17.54 -2.43
N VAL A 353 -19.18 -16.56 -2.27
CA VAL A 353 -19.52 -15.17 -1.93
C VAL A 353 -19.61 -14.36 -3.22
N GLY A 354 -20.76 -14.41 -3.89
CA GLY A 354 -20.94 -13.87 -5.25
C GLY A 354 -20.50 -12.43 -5.44
N ASN A 355 -20.64 -11.56 -4.44
CA ASN A 355 -20.20 -10.16 -4.50
C ASN A 355 -18.67 -10.04 -4.67
N VAL A 356 -17.88 -10.85 -3.98
CA VAL A 356 -16.40 -10.83 -4.08
C VAL A 356 -15.97 -11.29 -5.48
N VAL A 357 -16.61 -12.34 -6.01
CA VAL A 357 -16.32 -12.85 -7.36
C VAL A 357 -16.70 -11.82 -8.43
N LYS A 358 -17.85 -11.14 -8.26
CA LYS A 358 -18.30 -10.02 -9.12
C LYS A 358 -17.30 -8.87 -9.16
N ASP A 359 -16.83 -8.41 -8.00
CA ASP A 359 -15.86 -7.30 -7.91
C ASP A 359 -14.52 -7.64 -8.55
N VAL A 360 -14.02 -8.86 -8.32
CA VAL A 360 -12.77 -9.33 -8.95
C VAL A 360 -12.93 -9.42 -10.48
N TYR A 361 -14.06 -9.91 -11.00
CA TYR A 361 -14.32 -9.86 -12.45
C TYR A 361 -14.43 -8.42 -12.98
N SER A 362 -15.06 -7.51 -12.23
CA SER A 362 -15.15 -6.08 -12.58
C SER A 362 -13.75 -5.47 -12.76
N ARG A 363 -12.87 -5.63 -11.74
CA ARG A 363 -11.47 -5.18 -11.80
C ARG A 363 -10.67 -5.87 -12.91
N ALA A 364 -10.84 -7.18 -13.10
CA ALA A 364 -10.19 -7.93 -14.17
C ALA A 364 -10.52 -7.40 -15.56
N THR A 365 -11.77 -7.03 -15.81
CA THR A 365 -12.22 -6.48 -17.10
C THR A 365 -11.84 -5.01 -17.32
N ARG A 366 -11.61 -4.21 -16.26
CA ARG A 366 -10.98 -2.88 -16.38
C ARG A 366 -9.47 -2.96 -16.65
N ASN A 367 -8.78 -3.93 -16.05
CA ASN A 367 -7.32 -4.09 -16.20
C ASN A 367 -6.90 -4.78 -17.49
N CYS A 368 -7.68 -5.78 -17.93
CA CYS A 368 -7.39 -6.57 -19.13
C CYS A 368 -8.58 -6.53 -20.12
N PRO A 369 -9.05 -5.34 -20.56
CA PRO A 369 -10.26 -5.21 -21.40
C PRO A 369 -10.16 -5.94 -22.75
N TRP A 370 -8.95 -6.20 -23.25
CA TRP A 370 -8.70 -6.99 -24.46
C TRP A 370 -8.97 -8.51 -24.30
N VAL A 371 -9.10 -9.02 -23.07
CA VAL A 371 -9.27 -10.47 -22.80
C VAL A 371 -10.75 -10.85 -22.82
N GLY A 372 -11.25 -11.22 -24.00
CA GLY A 372 -12.66 -11.60 -24.20
C GLY A 372 -13.17 -12.70 -23.26
N GLU A 373 -12.31 -13.62 -22.80
CA GLU A 373 -12.72 -14.66 -21.85
C GLU A 373 -13.11 -14.09 -20.47
N LEU A 374 -12.45 -13.03 -19.99
CA LEU A 374 -12.81 -12.38 -18.72
C LEU A 374 -14.23 -11.79 -18.79
N TRP A 375 -14.58 -11.16 -19.91
CA TRP A 375 -15.93 -10.62 -20.15
C TRP A 375 -17.00 -11.72 -20.20
N VAL A 376 -16.75 -12.81 -20.92
CA VAL A 376 -17.70 -13.96 -20.99
C VAL A 376 -17.90 -14.57 -19.61
N ARG A 377 -16.82 -14.79 -18.85
CA ARG A 377 -16.90 -15.32 -17.49
C ARG A 377 -17.58 -14.35 -16.51
N TYR A 378 -17.36 -13.03 -16.65
CA TYR A 378 -18.02 -12.00 -15.84
C TYR A 378 -19.54 -12.00 -16.08
N LEU A 379 -19.99 -12.02 -17.34
CA LEU A 379 -21.41 -12.12 -17.67
C LEU A 379 -22.05 -13.40 -17.10
N LEU A 380 -21.37 -14.54 -17.21
CA LEU A 380 -21.80 -15.80 -16.56
C LEU A 380 -21.80 -15.71 -15.03
N CYS A 381 -20.93 -14.90 -14.42
CA CYS A 381 -20.93 -14.65 -12.97
C CYS A 381 -22.14 -13.79 -12.54
N LEU A 382 -22.49 -12.77 -13.34
CA LEU A 382 -23.67 -11.92 -13.11
C LEU A 382 -24.98 -12.70 -13.27
N GLU A 383 -25.08 -13.57 -14.29
CA GLU A 383 -26.21 -14.48 -14.47
C GLU A 383 -26.35 -15.45 -13.28
N ARG A 384 -25.26 -16.13 -12.89
CA ARG A 384 -25.23 -17.01 -11.70
C ARG A 384 -25.55 -16.27 -10.40
N GLY A 385 -25.23 -14.98 -10.32
CA GLY A 385 -25.53 -14.10 -9.19
C GLY A 385 -26.94 -13.49 -9.20
N LEU A 386 -27.76 -13.76 -10.24
CA LEU A 386 -29.08 -13.13 -10.45
C LEU A 386 -29.03 -11.59 -10.46
N ALA A 387 -27.97 -11.02 -11.03
CA ALA A 387 -27.83 -9.58 -11.25
C ALA A 387 -28.96 -9.03 -12.13
N CYS A 388 -29.30 -7.76 -11.96
CA CYS A 388 -30.43 -7.19 -12.71
C CYS A 388 -30.08 -6.95 -14.19
N GLU A 389 -31.09 -6.93 -15.05
CA GLU A 389 -30.94 -6.71 -16.50
C GLU A 389 -30.14 -5.43 -16.82
N LYS A 390 -30.27 -4.37 -16.00
CA LYS A 390 -29.51 -3.13 -16.13
C LYS A 390 -28.00 -3.33 -15.92
N GLU A 391 -27.59 -4.16 -14.98
CA GLU A 391 -26.17 -4.45 -14.72
C GLU A 391 -25.57 -5.32 -15.82
N ILE A 392 -26.29 -6.37 -16.22
CA ILE A 392 -25.88 -7.26 -17.32
C ILE A 392 -25.76 -6.46 -18.63
N SER A 393 -26.77 -5.62 -18.92
CA SER A 393 -26.77 -4.74 -20.09
C SER A 393 -25.61 -3.74 -20.09
N ALA A 394 -25.26 -3.15 -18.93
CA ALA A 394 -24.11 -2.25 -18.82
C ALA A 394 -22.78 -2.95 -19.19
N VAL A 395 -22.53 -4.16 -18.68
CA VAL A 395 -21.33 -4.94 -19.01
C VAL A 395 -21.33 -5.38 -20.49
N CYS A 396 -22.48 -5.83 -21.02
CA CYS A 396 -22.64 -6.13 -22.44
C CYS A 396 -22.35 -4.93 -23.34
N CYS A 397 -22.79 -3.73 -22.97
CA CYS A 397 -22.55 -2.50 -23.74
C CYS A 397 -21.06 -2.13 -23.81
N VAL A 398 -20.31 -2.31 -22.72
CA VAL A 398 -18.85 -2.07 -22.72
C VAL A 398 -18.14 -3.13 -23.57
N PHE A 399 -18.44 -4.42 -23.36
CA PHE A 399 -17.86 -5.51 -24.13
C PHE A 399 -18.11 -5.36 -25.65
N GLN A 400 -19.34 -5.03 -26.06
CA GLN A 400 -19.68 -4.86 -27.48
C GLN A 400 -18.97 -3.68 -28.12
N ARG A 401 -18.74 -2.57 -27.39
CA ARG A 401 -17.91 -1.44 -27.87
C ARG A 401 -16.46 -1.88 -28.12
N LEU A 402 -15.87 -2.63 -27.18
CA LEU A 402 -14.50 -3.15 -27.32
C LEU A 402 -14.36 -4.11 -28.51
N VAL A 403 -15.29 -5.05 -28.68
CA VAL A 403 -15.32 -5.96 -29.85
C VAL A 403 -15.47 -5.19 -31.16
N THR A 404 -16.25 -4.11 -31.19
CA THR A 404 -16.42 -3.26 -32.38
C THR A 404 -15.11 -2.53 -32.74
N LEU A 405 -14.40 -1.98 -31.74
CA LEU A 405 -13.10 -1.32 -31.95
C LEU A 405 -12.04 -2.30 -32.49
N VAL A 406 -11.94 -3.49 -31.90
CA VAL A 406 -11.01 -4.52 -32.39
C VAL A 406 -11.35 -4.95 -33.82
N SER A 407 -12.65 -5.10 -34.15
CA SER A 407 -13.09 -5.48 -35.50
C SER A 407 -12.64 -4.47 -36.56
N VAL A 408 -12.73 -3.17 -36.26
CA VAL A 408 -12.24 -2.08 -37.14
C VAL A 408 -10.72 -2.13 -37.28
N TRP A 409 -9.98 -2.34 -36.18
CA TRP A 409 -8.52 -2.50 -36.22
C TRP A 409 -8.03 -3.74 -36.99
N THR A 410 -8.85 -4.80 -37.10
CA THR A 410 -8.54 -5.99 -37.91
C THR A 410 -9.01 -5.92 -39.36
N THR A 411 -9.57 -4.79 -39.81
CA THR A 411 -10.01 -4.56 -41.21
C THR A 411 -9.32 -3.36 -41.88
N LEU A 412 -8.26 -2.84 -41.25
CA LEU A 412 -7.30 -1.88 -41.79
C LEU A 412 -5.95 -2.57 -42.06
#